data_AF-A0A4Q3V491-F1
#
_entry.id   AF-A0A4Q3V491-F1
#
_cell.length_a   1.000
_cell.length_b   1.000
_cell.length_c   1.000
_cell.angle_alpha   90.00
_cell.angle_beta   90.00
_cell.angle_gamma   90.00
#
_symmetry.space_group_name_H-M   'P 1'
#
loop_
_entity.id
_entity.type
_entity.pdbx_description
1 polymer ?
#
loop_
_entity_poly.entity_id
_entity_poly.type
_entity_poly.pdbx_seq_one_letter_code
_entity_poly.pdbx_strand_id
1 'polypeptide(L)'
;VLTIVDFSLPSNEKRLFVIDVEEEKVLFNTYVAHGRGSGEKMAQRFSNVPESFQSSLGFYSTSSTYQGKHGYSLRLSGLEPGFNNLAEERAIVIHSADYVSEGFIRTKGYLGRSWGCPALPEKLNKPIIDEIKNGSCLFIYSPNNNYLKKSKLLNA
;
A
#
# COMPACT_ATOMS: atom_id res chain seq x y z
N VAL A 1 -6.67 -1.36 14.74
CA VAL A 1 -6.86 -1.55 13.28
C VAL A 1 -5.57 -1.98 12.60
N LEU A 2 -5.63 -3.03 11.78
CA LEU A 2 -4.56 -3.53 10.92
C LEU A 2 -4.96 -3.37 9.46
N THR A 3 -4.08 -2.81 8.63
CA THR A 3 -4.26 -2.77 7.18
C THR A 3 -3.32 -3.76 6.51
N ILE A 4 -3.83 -4.59 5.60
CA ILE A 4 -3.03 -5.53 4.81
C ILE A 4 -3.20 -5.19 3.33
N VAL A 5 -2.09 -5.05 2.62
CA VAL A 5 -2.04 -4.99 1.17
C VAL A 5 -1.40 -6.27 0.65
N ASP A 6 -2.18 -7.10 -0.04
CA ASP A 6 -1.72 -8.38 -0.58
C ASP A 6 -1.32 -8.24 -2.06
N PHE A 7 -0.03 -8.04 -2.31
CA PHE A 7 0.52 -8.02 -3.66
C PHE A 7 0.80 -9.41 -4.25
N SER A 8 0.40 -10.49 -3.58
CA SER A 8 0.27 -11.80 -4.24
C SER A 8 -0.92 -11.85 -5.21
N LEU A 9 -1.89 -10.93 -5.05
CA LEU A 9 -3.06 -10.79 -5.91
C LEU A 9 -2.85 -9.71 -7.00
N PRO A 10 -3.47 -9.87 -8.18
CA PRO A 10 -3.39 -8.88 -9.26
C PRO A 10 -4.12 -7.59 -8.90
N SER A 11 -3.75 -6.48 -9.55
CA SER A 11 -4.31 -5.16 -9.24
C SER A 11 -5.79 -5.01 -9.59
N ASN A 12 -6.31 -5.82 -10.49
CA ASN A 12 -7.74 -5.85 -10.82
C ASN A 12 -8.59 -6.66 -9.80
N GLU A 13 -7.99 -7.16 -8.72
CA GLU A 13 -8.69 -7.79 -7.61
C GLU A 13 -8.64 -6.90 -6.36
N LYS A 14 -9.63 -7.06 -5.50
CA LYS A 14 -9.64 -6.38 -4.21
C LYS A 14 -8.63 -7.06 -3.30
N ARG A 15 -7.58 -6.33 -2.97
CA ARG A 15 -6.37 -6.84 -2.30
C ARG A 15 -5.87 -5.94 -1.17
N LEU A 16 -6.67 -4.95 -0.78
CA LEU A 16 -6.50 -4.19 0.45
C LEU A 16 -7.58 -4.60 1.43
N PHE A 17 -7.16 -4.95 2.64
CA PHE A 17 -8.00 -5.30 3.76
C PHE A 17 -7.72 -4.33 4.89
N VAL A 18 -8.76 -3.74 5.47
CA VAL A 18 -8.67 -3.00 6.74
C VAL A 18 -9.47 -3.81 7.75
N ILE A 19 -8.81 -4.21 8.83
CA ILE A 19 -9.30 -5.18 9.79
C ILE A 19 -9.29 -4.53 11.16
N ASP A 20 -10.44 -4.54 11.81
CA ASP A 20 -10.51 -4.37 13.26
C ASP A 20 -10.16 -5.71 13.90
N VAL A 21 -9.01 -5.75 14.57
CA VAL A 21 -8.47 -6.99 15.15
C VAL A 21 -9.11 -7.28 16.51
N GLU A 22 -9.56 -6.23 17.21
CA GLU A 22 -10.23 -6.40 18.51
C GLU A 22 -11.66 -6.92 18.31
N GLU A 23 -12.35 -6.39 17.29
CA GLU A 23 -13.72 -6.79 16.93
C GLU A 23 -13.79 -7.94 15.90
N GLU A 24 -12.65 -8.51 15.51
CA GLU A 24 -12.52 -9.59 14.51
C GLU A 24 -13.27 -9.31 13.19
N LYS A 25 -13.26 -8.04 12.74
CA LYS A 25 -14.11 -7.57 11.64
C LYS A 25 -13.31 -6.97 10.49
N VAL A 26 -13.67 -7.36 9.26
CA VAL A 26 -13.19 -6.66 8.06
C VAL A 26 -14.02 -5.38 7.87
N LEU A 27 -13.37 -4.22 8.07
CA LEU A 27 -13.96 -2.90 7.87
C LEU A 27 -14.02 -2.54 6.39
N PHE A 28 -12.95 -2.84 5.65
CA PHE A 28 -12.86 -2.57 4.21
C PHE A 28 -12.18 -3.73 3.47
N ASN A 29 -12.70 -4.04 2.29
CA ASN A 29 -12.08 -4.91 1.30
C ASN A 29 -12.19 -4.22 -0.07
N THR A 30 -11.05 -3.76 -0.61
CA THR A 30 -11.06 -2.92 -1.82
C THR A 30 -9.77 -3.02 -2.64
N TYR A 31 -9.75 -2.28 -3.74
CA TYR A 31 -8.61 -2.13 -4.65
C TYR A 31 -7.50 -1.27 -4.06
N VAL A 32 -6.26 -1.56 -4.44
CA VAL A 32 -5.11 -0.70 -4.17
C VAL A 32 -4.07 -0.83 -5.29
N ALA A 33 -3.56 0.29 -5.78
CA ALA A 33 -2.51 0.32 -6.78
C ALA A 33 -1.11 0.21 -6.17
N HIS A 34 -0.16 -0.29 -6.95
CA HIS A 34 1.27 -0.34 -6.61
C HIS A 34 2.07 0.62 -7.50
N GLY A 35 3.36 0.78 -7.18
CA GLY A 35 4.29 1.59 -7.97
C GLY A 35 4.60 1.01 -9.34
N ARG A 36 4.70 1.84 -10.37
CA ARG A 36 4.91 1.43 -11.77
C ARG A 36 6.16 0.59 -12.00
N GLY A 37 7.18 0.73 -11.17
CA GLY A 37 8.39 -0.09 -11.23
C GLY A 37 8.15 -1.54 -10.80
N SER A 38 7.08 -1.80 -10.03
CA SER A 38 6.79 -3.12 -9.45
C SER A 38 6.17 -4.10 -10.42
N GLY A 39 5.57 -3.64 -11.51
CA GLY A 39 4.98 -4.48 -12.53
C GLY A 39 3.76 -3.84 -13.19
N GLU A 40 2.96 -4.64 -13.88
CA GLU A 40 1.75 -4.18 -14.56
C GLU A 40 0.48 -4.57 -13.83
N LYS A 41 -0.06 -5.75 -14.15
CA LYS A 41 -1.20 -6.32 -13.42
C LYS A 41 -0.73 -6.84 -12.06
N MET A 42 0.40 -7.54 -12.05
CA MET A 42 1.04 -8.09 -10.85
C MET A 42 2.16 -7.18 -10.37
N ALA A 43 2.27 -7.01 -9.04
CA ALA A 43 3.45 -6.42 -8.43
C ALA A 43 4.44 -7.56 -8.11
N GLN A 44 5.56 -7.60 -8.83
CA GLN A 44 6.54 -8.68 -8.78
C GLN A 44 7.89 -8.22 -8.25
N ARG A 45 8.19 -6.92 -8.35
CA ARG A 45 9.49 -6.35 -7.97
C ARG A 45 9.28 -5.27 -6.92
N PHE A 46 10.11 -5.28 -5.90
CA PHE A 46 10.00 -4.35 -4.78
C PHE A 46 11.36 -3.73 -4.48
N SER A 47 11.36 -2.48 -4.03
CA SER A 47 12.59 -1.79 -3.71
C SER A 47 12.38 -0.74 -2.65
N ASN A 48 13.42 -0.58 -1.82
CA ASN A 48 13.56 0.50 -0.87
C ASN A 48 14.35 1.69 -1.43
N VAL A 49 14.80 1.62 -2.69
CA VAL A 49 15.70 2.61 -3.29
C VAL A 49 14.90 3.81 -3.85
N PRO A 50 15.34 5.06 -3.61
CA PRO A 50 14.79 6.25 -4.26
C PRO A 50 14.73 6.12 -5.78
N GLU A 51 13.75 6.78 -6.40
CA GLU A 51 13.56 6.82 -7.86
C GLU A 51 13.32 5.48 -8.57
N SER A 52 13.28 4.36 -7.84
CA SER A 52 12.93 3.05 -8.40
C SER A 52 11.50 2.98 -8.93
N PHE A 53 10.63 3.86 -8.43
CA PHE A 53 9.18 3.83 -8.65
C PHE A 53 8.49 2.51 -8.26
N GLN A 54 9.16 1.69 -7.45
CA GLN A 54 8.65 0.41 -6.95
C GLN A 54 7.97 0.61 -5.60
N SER A 55 6.95 -0.18 -5.29
CA SER A 55 6.51 -0.32 -3.90
C SER A 55 7.58 -1.06 -3.09
N SER A 56 7.64 -0.81 -1.78
CA SER A 56 8.40 -1.61 -0.83
C SER A 56 7.47 -2.56 -0.07
N LEU A 57 8.01 -3.68 0.42
CA LEU A 57 7.28 -4.64 1.26
C LEU A 57 7.51 -4.33 2.73
N GLY A 58 6.65 -4.90 3.56
CA GLY A 58 6.86 -4.99 5.00
C GLY A 58 5.92 -4.16 5.84
N PHE A 59 6.27 -4.01 7.11
CA PHE A 59 5.49 -3.27 8.09
C PHE A 59 5.78 -1.77 8.05
N TYR A 60 4.71 -0.99 8.12
CA TYR A 60 4.71 0.47 8.20
C TYR A 60 3.85 0.90 9.38
N SER A 61 4.25 2.00 10.02
CA SER A 61 3.37 2.74 10.92
C SER A 61 2.74 3.90 10.16
N THR A 62 1.45 4.13 10.35
CA THR A 62 0.77 5.31 9.82
C THR A 62 0.96 6.51 10.75
N SER A 63 0.93 7.73 10.21
CA SER A 63 1.14 8.94 10.99
C SER A 63 0.05 9.98 10.72
N SER A 64 0.42 11.25 10.71
CA SER A 64 -0.46 12.37 10.43
C SER A 64 -0.90 12.41 8.96
N THR A 65 -2.03 13.06 8.75
CA THR A 65 -2.58 13.32 7.42
C THR A 65 -2.22 14.72 6.95
N TYR A 66 -2.19 14.93 5.64
CA TYR A 66 -2.00 16.25 5.04
C TYR A 66 -2.81 16.39 3.75
N GLN A 67 -2.97 17.62 3.27
CA GLN A 67 -3.53 17.91 1.96
C GLN A 67 -2.39 18.17 0.96
N GLY A 68 -2.28 17.30 -0.05
CA GLY A 68 -1.26 17.40 -1.09
C GLY A 68 -1.84 17.46 -2.50
N LYS A 69 -0.99 17.28 -3.51
CA LYS A 69 -1.40 17.22 -4.93
C LYS A 69 -2.43 16.13 -5.22
N HIS A 70 -2.41 15.05 -4.44
CA HIS A 70 -3.36 13.93 -4.55
C HIS A 70 -4.53 14.04 -3.56
N GLY A 71 -4.74 15.22 -2.97
CA GLY A 71 -5.77 15.45 -1.96
C GLY A 71 -5.38 14.88 -0.59
N TYR A 72 -6.38 14.38 0.13
CA TYR A 72 -6.24 13.89 1.50
C TYR A 72 -5.33 12.66 1.53
N SER A 73 -4.14 12.81 2.12
CA SER A 73 -3.08 11.81 2.08
C SER A 73 -2.57 11.48 3.48
N LEU A 74 -2.10 10.25 3.66
CA LEU A 74 -1.64 9.72 4.94
C LEU A 74 -0.15 9.34 4.87
N ARG A 75 0.64 9.89 5.79
CA ARG A 75 2.08 9.61 5.89
C ARG A 75 2.33 8.20 6.41
N LEU A 76 3.36 7.56 5.86
CA LEU A 76 3.82 6.24 6.25
C LEU A 76 5.29 6.30 6.69
N SER A 77 5.60 5.60 7.78
CA SER A 77 6.98 5.37 8.24
C SER A 77 7.27 3.88 8.14
N GLY A 78 8.29 3.51 7.36
CA GLY A 78 8.70 2.10 7.23
C GLY A 78 9.42 1.61 8.49
N LEU A 79 9.04 0.42 8.96
CA LEU A 79 9.54 -0.17 10.21
C LEU A 79 10.63 -1.24 9.99
N GLU A 80 10.93 -1.59 8.74
CA GLU A 80 11.85 -2.68 8.40
C GLU A 80 13.10 -2.18 7.67
N PRO A 81 14.26 -2.11 8.37
CA PRO A 81 15.54 -1.78 7.76
C PRO A 81 15.88 -2.68 6.57
N GLY A 82 16.26 -2.06 5.46
CA GLY A 82 16.57 -2.74 4.19
C GLY A 82 15.36 -3.04 3.31
N PHE A 83 14.13 -2.93 3.83
CA PHE A 83 12.91 -3.22 3.06
C PHE A 83 12.07 -2.00 2.78
N ASN A 84 11.82 -1.17 3.79
CA ASN A 84 10.95 -0.01 3.63
C ASN A 84 11.37 1.22 4.46
N ASN A 85 12.50 1.17 5.17
CA ASN A 85 12.94 2.27 6.04
C ASN A 85 13.20 3.60 5.32
N LEU A 86 13.29 3.64 3.98
CA LEU A 86 13.40 4.89 3.22
C LEU A 86 12.03 5.41 2.72
N ALA A 87 10.91 4.89 3.25
CA ALA A 87 9.57 5.29 2.83
C ALA A 87 9.32 6.80 2.91
N GLU A 88 9.76 7.45 3.98
CA GLU A 88 9.58 8.89 4.17
C GLU A 88 10.42 9.71 3.19
N GLU A 89 11.71 9.38 3.04
CA GLU A 89 12.61 10.01 2.04
C GLU A 89 12.09 9.86 0.61
N ARG A 90 11.40 8.75 0.34
CA ARG A 90 10.77 8.44 -0.94
C ARG A 90 9.37 9.03 -1.10
N ALA A 91 8.91 9.81 -0.12
CA ALA A 91 7.57 10.39 -0.06
C ALA A 91 6.45 9.36 -0.27
N ILE A 92 6.62 8.14 0.26
CA ILE A 92 5.63 7.07 0.19
C ILE A 92 4.50 7.36 1.18
N VAL A 93 3.29 7.51 0.64
CA VAL A 93 2.07 7.86 1.37
C VAL A 93 0.90 7.03 0.86
N ILE A 94 -0.18 6.92 1.64
CA ILE A 94 -1.48 6.50 1.11
C ILE A 94 -2.19 7.73 0.54
N HIS A 95 -2.73 7.62 -0.67
CA HIS A 95 -3.50 8.69 -1.31
C HIS A 95 -4.55 8.13 -2.27
N SER A 96 -5.48 8.95 -2.74
CA SER A 96 -6.42 8.58 -3.81
C SER A 96 -5.84 8.73 -5.20
N ALA A 97 -6.35 7.95 -6.16
CA ALA A 97 -6.17 8.23 -7.59
C ALA A 97 -7.37 7.77 -8.43
N ASP A 98 -7.70 8.55 -9.47
CA ASP A 98 -8.79 8.31 -10.43
C ASP A 98 -8.66 6.97 -11.19
N TYR A 99 -7.42 6.57 -11.48
CA TYR A 99 -7.08 5.30 -12.11
C TYR A 99 -7.30 4.08 -11.21
N VAL A 100 -7.66 4.29 -9.94
CA VAL A 100 -8.03 3.23 -9.00
C VAL A 100 -9.54 2.99 -9.06
N SER A 101 -10.02 2.53 -10.21
CA SER A 101 -11.45 2.38 -10.48
C SER A 101 -11.78 1.17 -11.36
N GLU A 102 -12.99 0.63 -11.21
CA GLU A 102 -13.51 -0.46 -12.05
C GLU A 102 -13.61 -0.05 -13.54
N GLY A 103 -13.87 1.22 -13.82
CA GLY A 103 -13.85 1.74 -15.20
C GLY A 103 -12.46 1.64 -15.83
N PHE A 104 -11.40 1.93 -15.07
CA PHE A 104 -10.03 1.73 -15.52
C PHE A 104 -9.71 0.24 -15.72
N ILE A 105 -10.15 -0.64 -14.80
CA ILE A 105 -10.00 -2.09 -14.96
C ILE A 105 -10.70 -2.59 -16.23
N ARG A 106 -11.93 -2.14 -16.49
CA ARG A 106 -12.70 -2.57 -17.68
C ARG A 106 -12.02 -2.19 -18.99
N THR A 107 -11.28 -1.08 -19.01
CA THR A 107 -10.63 -0.56 -20.23
C THR A 107 -9.20 -1.05 -20.41
N LYS A 108 -8.45 -1.27 -19.31
CA LYS A 108 -7.03 -1.65 -19.35
C LYS A 108 -6.74 -3.07 -18.87
N GLY A 109 -7.69 -3.73 -18.20
CA GLY A 109 -7.55 -5.05 -17.59
C GLY A 109 -6.87 -5.06 -16.22
N TYR A 110 -6.38 -3.92 -15.73
CA TYR A 110 -5.64 -3.74 -14.48
C TYR A 110 -5.71 -2.27 -14.04
N LEU A 111 -5.34 -1.93 -12.79
CA LEU A 111 -5.37 -0.54 -12.29
C LEU A 111 -4.23 0.32 -12.85
N GLY A 112 -4.38 1.65 -12.82
CA GLY A 112 -3.20 2.51 -12.98
C GLY A 112 -2.15 2.26 -11.88
N ARG A 113 -0.96 2.87 -12.05
CA ARG A 113 0.20 2.63 -11.17
C ARG A 113 0.77 3.95 -10.67
N SER A 114 1.15 3.98 -9.40
CA SER A 114 1.76 5.13 -8.74
C SER A 114 3.28 5.16 -8.94
N TRP A 115 3.99 5.99 -8.17
CA TRP A 115 5.46 5.99 -8.09
C TRP A 115 6.01 5.24 -6.86
N GLY A 116 5.20 4.36 -6.26
CA GLY A 116 5.58 3.53 -5.11
C GLY A 116 4.51 3.50 -4.03
N CYS A 117 3.74 4.59 -3.93
CA CYS A 117 2.63 4.78 -3.01
C CYS A 117 1.50 3.76 -3.19
N PRO A 118 0.92 3.22 -2.11
CA PRO A 118 -0.39 2.56 -2.19
C PRO A 118 -1.47 3.60 -2.52
N ALA A 119 -2.10 3.48 -3.69
CA ALA A 119 -3.17 4.39 -4.09
C ALA A 119 -4.55 3.74 -4.00
N LEU A 120 -5.53 4.45 -3.46
CA LEU A 120 -6.88 3.99 -3.14
C LEU A 120 -7.94 4.54 -4.11
N PRO A 121 -9.12 3.91 -4.21
CA PRO A 121 -10.28 4.51 -4.87
C PRO A 121 -10.68 5.81 -4.17
N GLU A 122 -10.96 6.86 -4.93
CA GLU A 122 -11.29 8.19 -4.39
C GLU A 122 -12.40 8.15 -3.33
N LYS A 123 -13.48 7.41 -3.59
CA LYS A 123 -14.63 7.29 -2.68
C LYS A 123 -14.29 6.65 -1.33
N LEU A 124 -13.27 5.79 -1.30
CA LEU A 124 -12.89 5.04 -0.10
C LEU A 124 -11.66 5.62 0.60
N ASN A 125 -10.95 6.56 -0.04
CA ASN A 125 -9.71 7.12 0.47
C ASN A 125 -9.89 7.80 1.83
N LYS A 126 -10.85 8.71 1.97
CA LYS A 126 -11.10 9.39 3.24
C LYS A 126 -11.61 8.43 4.34
N PRO A 127 -12.64 7.60 4.11
CA PRO A 127 -13.08 6.61 5.09
C PRO A 127 -11.95 5.70 5.57
N ILE A 128 -11.14 5.16 4.67
CA ILE A 128 -10.01 4.29 5.05
C ILE A 128 -8.96 5.07 5.85
N ILE A 129 -8.51 6.25 5.37
CA ILE A 129 -7.51 7.04 6.08
C ILE A 129 -7.97 7.43 7.49
N ASP A 130 -9.25 7.77 7.67
CA ASP A 130 -9.76 8.16 8.98
C ASP A 130 -9.73 7.02 10.00
N GLU A 131 -9.90 5.76 9.57
CA GLU A 131 -9.79 4.56 10.41
C GLU A 131 -8.35 4.18 10.75
N ILE A 132 -7.40 4.50 9.86
CA ILE A 132 -6.03 3.99 9.95
C ILE A 132 -5.00 5.06 10.30
N LYS A 133 -5.37 6.35 10.44
CA LYS A 133 -4.42 7.42 10.80
C LYS A 133 -3.93 7.29 12.25
N ASN A 134 -2.87 8.02 12.57
CA ASN A 134 -2.35 8.19 13.94
C ASN A 134 -1.83 6.90 14.61
N GLY A 135 -1.04 6.10 13.89
CA GLY A 135 -0.27 5.00 14.48
C GLY A 135 -0.82 3.60 14.29
N SER A 136 -1.71 3.39 13.31
CA SER A 136 -2.12 2.03 12.94
C SER A 136 -1.02 1.29 12.18
N CYS A 137 -1.14 -0.04 12.15
CA CYS A 137 -0.20 -0.89 11.43
C CYS A 137 -0.67 -1.12 9.99
N LEU A 138 0.21 -0.88 9.02
CA LEU A 138 0.05 -1.29 7.63
C LEU A 138 1.09 -2.36 7.30
N PHE A 139 0.64 -3.48 6.74
CA PHE A 139 1.50 -4.55 6.24
C PHE A 139 1.33 -4.71 4.73
N ILE A 140 2.42 -4.54 3.98
CA ILE A 140 2.45 -4.78 2.53
C ILE A 140 3.15 -6.10 2.26
N TYR A 141 2.38 -7.09 1.82
CA TYR A 141 2.82 -8.47 1.62
C TYR A 141 2.98 -8.83 0.15
N SER A 142 3.96 -9.68 -0.15
CA SER A 142 4.07 -10.47 -1.38
C SER A 142 4.93 -11.70 -1.07
N PRO A 143 4.75 -12.85 -1.76
CA PRO A 143 5.58 -14.06 -1.60
C PRO A 143 7.00 -13.89 -2.17
N ASN A 144 7.68 -12.83 -1.76
CA ASN A 144 9.03 -12.49 -2.18
C ASN A 144 10.05 -13.26 -1.32
N ASN A 145 10.80 -14.17 -1.96
CA ASN A 145 11.78 -15.01 -1.27
C ASN A 145 12.83 -14.24 -0.45
N ASN A 146 13.26 -13.06 -0.92
CA ASN A 146 14.24 -12.26 -0.17
C ASN A 146 13.61 -11.65 1.09
N TYR A 147 12.36 -11.16 1.00
CA TYR A 147 11.63 -10.63 2.14
C TYR A 147 11.33 -11.70 3.18
N LEU A 148 10.74 -12.83 2.75
CA LEU A 148 10.39 -13.94 3.64
C LEU A 148 11.60 -14.48 4.43
N LYS A 149 12.78 -14.54 3.79
CA LYS A 149 14.00 -15.08 4.43
C LYS A 149 14.76 -14.07 5.30
N LYS A 150 14.65 -12.77 5.04
CA LYS A 150 15.52 -11.76 5.67
C LYS A 150 14.78 -10.73 6.52
N SER A 151 13.46 -10.66 6.46
CA SER A 151 12.69 -9.83 7.40
C SER A 151 12.95 -10.33 8.82
N LYS A 152 13.40 -9.43 9.69
CA LYS A 152 13.56 -9.76 11.12
C LYS A 152 12.21 -9.91 11.81
N LEU A 153 11.20 -9.17 11.38
CA LEU A 153 9.86 -9.20 12.01
C LEU A 153 9.08 -10.46 11.64
N LEU A 154 9.20 -10.97 10.41
CA LEU A 154 8.55 -12.23 10.03
C LEU A 154 9.23 -13.48 10.60
N ASN A 155 10.50 -13.37 11.00
CA ASN A 155 11.29 -14.47 11.54
C ASN A 155 11.64 -14.25 13.03
N ALA A 156 10.86 -13.41 13.72
CA ALA A 156 11.02 -13.12 15.14
C ALA A 156 10.43 -14.22 16.03
#